data_AF-A0A5M5C3B4-F1
#
_entry.id   AF-A0A5M5C3B4-F1
#
_cell.length_a   1.000
_cell.length_b   1.000
_cell.length_c   1.000
_cell.angle_alpha   90.00
_cell.angle_beta   90.00
_cell.angle_gamma   90.00
#
_symmetry.space_group_name_H-M   'P 1'
#
loop_
_entity.id
_entity.type
_entity.pdbx_description
1 polymer ?
#
loop_
_entity_poly.entity_id
_entity_poly.type
_entity_poly.pdbx_seq_one_letter_code
_entity_poly.pdbx_strand_id
1 'polypeptide(L)'
;FGAMKKTAVMPEFQITQEYLGFSNHLAFLAPMWKECLDSDTYLQGKGSTVARVTDGSLFFHPLTAISGVANIGDDTNWCGHPFAQANWYAFGRLAWKHSLSSEQIGEVWLKQTFLPVTGAQTDTPAGEVIQKEQIDAELSLLNFQVLQKSREAVVDYMMPLGLHHIFAWGHHYGPEPWCDIPDARPDWLPPYYHRADNMGIGFDRSSTGSNATGQYHSPLCEQLDNVNTCPENLLLWFHHVPWNHQMKSGRTLWAELCYTYDRGVNEVRNFQKVWDRMEPYIDSERFRDVQHRLKIQARDAVWWRDACLLYFQQFSRQSIPYELERPIHELKDMMEYKLDITNFECPPYGFSK
;
A
#
# COMPACT_ATOMS: atom_id res chain seq x y z
N PHE A 1 -17.04 -10.75 -1.42
CA PHE A 1 -17.30 -11.82 -2.40
C PHE A 1 -17.91 -13.04 -1.71
N GLY A 2 -18.77 -13.79 -2.41
CA GLY A 2 -19.26 -15.11 -1.95
C GLY A 2 -20.75 -15.18 -1.58
N ALA A 3 -21.35 -14.10 -1.07
CA ALA A 3 -22.78 -14.12 -0.70
C ALA A 3 -23.73 -14.22 -1.90
N MET A 4 -23.36 -13.64 -3.05
CA MET A 4 -24.22 -13.53 -4.24
C MET A 4 -24.12 -14.75 -5.17
N LYS A 5 -24.72 -15.88 -4.80
CA LYS A 5 -24.60 -17.17 -5.54
C LYS A 5 -25.30 -17.20 -6.91
N LYS A 6 -26.27 -16.31 -7.14
CA LYS A 6 -27.10 -16.27 -8.37
C LYS A 6 -26.80 -15.07 -9.26
N THR A 7 -25.77 -14.30 -8.92
CA THR A 7 -25.40 -13.07 -9.62
C THR A 7 -23.92 -13.14 -9.93
N ALA A 8 -23.55 -12.99 -11.20
CA ALA A 8 -22.15 -12.89 -11.59
C ALA A 8 -21.56 -11.61 -10.97
N VAL A 9 -20.42 -11.75 -10.30
CA VAL A 9 -19.67 -10.65 -9.68
C VAL A 9 -18.23 -10.69 -10.15
N MET A 10 -17.61 -9.53 -10.27
CA MET A 10 -16.21 -9.39 -10.65
C MET A 10 -15.44 -8.53 -9.63
N PRO A 11 -14.13 -8.76 -9.44
CA PRO A 11 -13.28 -7.79 -8.77
C PRO A 11 -13.02 -6.60 -9.69
N GLU A 12 -13.03 -5.41 -9.07
CA GLU A 12 -12.49 -4.19 -9.66
C GLU A 12 -11.26 -3.79 -8.86
N PHE A 13 -10.14 -3.68 -9.55
CA PHE A 13 -8.87 -3.25 -8.97
C PHE A 13 -8.50 -1.87 -9.48
N GLN A 14 -7.92 -1.06 -8.60
CA GLN A 14 -7.34 0.22 -8.98
C GLN A 14 -5.87 0.00 -9.35
N ILE A 15 -5.50 0.28 -10.60
CA ILE A 15 -4.10 0.25 -11.06
C ILE A 15 -3.46 1.62 -10.84
N THR A 16 -4.23 2.69 -11.05
CA THR A 16 -3.82 4.05 -10.69
C THR A 16 -3.67 4.17 -9.17
N GLN A 17 -2.69 4.95 -8.74
CA GLN A 17 -2.26 5.02 -7.34
C GLN A 17 -2.89 6.21 -6.60
N GLU A 18 -4.22 6.37 -6.69
CA GLU A 18 -4.94 7.45 -6.01
C GLU A 18 -4.63 7.50 -4.51
N TYR A 19 -4.62 6.35 -3.84
CA TYR A 19 -4.38 6.23 -2.40
C TYR A 19 -2.98 5.76 -2.04
N LEU A 20 -2.08 5.69 -3.01
CA LEU A 20 -0.75 5.08 -2.87
C LEU A 20 0.34 6.02 -3.39
N GLY A 21 0.14 7.34 -3.24
CA GLY A 21 1.14 8.37 -3.52
C GLY A 21 1.30 8.73 -5.00
N PHE A 22 0.23 8.59 -5.79
CA PHE A 22 0.15 9.02 -7.19
C PHE A 22 1.33 8.44 -8.00
N SER A 23 1.89 9.21 -8.94
CA SER A 23 3.05 8.82 -9.73
C SER A 23 4.39 9.11 -9.01
N ASN A 24 4.39 9.54 -7.75
CA ASN A 24 5.62 9.83 -7.01
C ASN A 24 6.11 8.64 -6.17
N HIS A 25 5.20 7.78 -5.72
CA HIS A 25 5.53 6.69 -4.82
C HIS A 25 5.60 5.37 -5.57
N LEU A 26 6.62 4.57 -5.27
CA LEU A 26 6.71 3.21 -5.75
C LEU A 26 5.83 2.30 -4.88
N ALA A 27 4.81 1.70 -5.49
CA ALA A 27 3.93 0.72 -4.87
C ALA A 27 3.55 -0.38 -5.89
N PHE A 28 4.23 -1.53 -5.82
CA PHE A 28 3.92 -2.68 -6.67
C PHE A 28 2.69 -3.42 -6.12
N LEU A 29 1.62 -3.51 -6.91
CA LEU A 29 0.28 -3.90 -6.46
C LEU A 29 -0.01 -5.40 -6.57
N ALA A 30 0.84 -6.17 -7.25
CA ALA A 30 0.63 -7.61 -7.39
C ALA A 30 0.49 -8.35 -6.04
N PRO A 31 1.30 -8.07 -4.99
CA PRO A 31 1.11 -8.67 -3.67
C PRO A 31 -0.29 -8.43 -3.10
N MET A 32 -0.81 -7.20 -3.20
CA MET A 32 -2.15 -6.85 -2.71
C MET A 32 -3.27 -7.56 -3.50
N TRP A 33 -3.16 -7.62 -4.82
CA TRP A 33 -4.15 -8.33 -5.64
C TRP A 33 -4.09 -9.83 -5.41
N LYS A 34 -2.91 -10.40 -5.16
CA LYS A 34 -2.75 -11.79 -4.75
C LYS A 34 -3.39 -12.06 -3.40
N GLU A 35 -3.13 -11.23 -2.41
CA GLU A 35 -3.79 -11.27 -1.09
C GLU A 35 -5.32 -11.30 -1.26
N CYS A 36 -5.88 -10.42 -2.09
CA CYS A 36 -7.32 -10.38 -2.38
C CYS A 36 -7.81 -11.67 -3.07
N LEU A 37 -7.19 -12.06 -4.19
CA LEU A 37 -7.62 -13.19 -5.02
C LEU A 37 -7.51 -14.53 -4.28
N ASP A 38 -6.52 -14.68 -3.40
CA ASP A 38 -6.28 -15.90 -2.62
C ASP A 38 -7.05 -15.93 -1.30
N SER A 39 -7.64 -14.81 -0.88
CA SER A 39 -8.43 -14.73 0.35
C SER A 39 -9.59 -15.73 0.33
N ASP A 40 -9.63 -16.61 1.32
CA ASP A 40 -10.68 -17.61 1.46
C ASP A 40 -11.97 -16.98 1.99
N THR A 41 -13.07 -17.14 1.25
CA THR A 41 -14.38 -16.65 1.66
C THR A 41 -15.15 -17.66 2.52
N TYR A 42 -14.66 -18.91 2.58
CA TYR A 42 -15.28 -20.05 3.28
C TYR A 42 -16.73 -20.38 2.90
N LEU A 43 -17.23 -19.81 1.81
CA LEU A 43 -18.60 -19.97 1.33
C LEU A 43 -19.03 -21.44 1.14
N GLN A 44 -18.14 -22.30 0.63
CA GLN A 44 -18.33 -23.75 0.52
C GLN A 44 -17.24 -24.48 1.30
N GLY A 45 -16.89 -23.96 2.48
CA GLY A 45 -15.76 -24.43 3.27
C GLY A 45 -14.41 -23.96 2.71
N LYS A 46 -13.34 -24.49 3.29
CA LYS A 46 -11.96 -24.09 2.98
C LYS A 46 -11.64 -24.27 1.49
N GLY A 47 -10.91 -23.31 0.94
CA GLY A 47 -10.53 -23.21 -0.46
C GLY A 47 -11.52 -22.42 -1.31
N SER A 48 -12.49 -21.73 -0.71
CA SER A 48 -13.48 -20.93 -1.45
C SER A 48 -12.94 -19.51 -1.73
N THR A 49 -11.81 -19.40 -2.42
CA THR A 49 -11.11 -18.11 -2.57
C THR A 49 -11.89 -17.10 -3.40
N VAL A 50 -11.60 -15.81 -3.25
CA VAL A 50 -12.20 -14.74 -4.07
C VAL A 50 -12.05 -15.05 -5.57
N ALA A 51 -10.88 -15.50 -6.02
CA ALA A 51 -10.66 -15.89 -7.41
C ALA A 51 -11.60 -17.03 -7.86
N ARG A 52 -11.78 -18.06 -7.05
CA ARG A 52 -12.69 -19.18 -7.39
C ARG A 52 -14.16 -18.79 -7.38
N VAL A 53 -14.52 -17.79 -6.57
CA VAL A 53 -15.87 -17.22 -6.53
C VAL A 53 -16.16 -16.45 -7.82
N THR A 54 -15.17 -15.77 -8.40
CA THR A 54 -15.36 -14.88 -9.56
C THR A 54 -14.98 -15.51 -10.91
N ASP A 55 -14.15 -16.55 -10.94
CA ASP A 55 -13.70 -17.25 -12.16
C ASP A 55 -14.69 -18.31 -12.68
N GLY A 56 -15.81 -18.51 -11.99
CA GLY A 56 -16.86 -19.45 -12.37
C GLY A 56 -16.63 -20.90 -11.92
N SER A 57 -15.51 -21.20 -11.24
CA SER A 57 -15.20 -22.57 -10.79
C SER A 57 -16.00 -23.04 -9.57
N LEU A 58 -16.47 -22.12 -8.71
CA LEU A 58 -17.38 -22.46 -7.60
C LEU A 58 -18.85 -22.44 -8.00
N PHE A 59 -19.27 -21.41 -8.73
CA PHE A 59 -20.63 -21.27 -9.25
C PHE A 59 -20.53 -20.95 -10.73
N PHE A 60 -21.19 -21.77 -11.55
CA PHE A 60 -21.20 -21.54 -12.98
C PHE A 60 -21.90 -20.21 -13.30
N HIS A 61 -21.15 -19.33 -13.95
CA HIS A 61 -21.66 -18.11 -14.57
C HIS A 61 -21.22 -18.09 -16.04
N PRO A 62 -22.10 -17.72 -16.99
CA PRO A 62 -21.77 -17.76 -18.41
C PRO A 62 -20.72 -16.72 -18.82
N LEU A 63 -20.53 -15.68 -18.01
CA LEU A 63 -19.54 -14.63 -18.18
C LEU A 63 -18.82 -14.41 -16.85
N THR A 64 -17.50 -14.32 -16.93
CA THR A 64 -16.61 -13.97 -15.82
C THR A 64 -15.74 -12.80 -16.26
N ALA A 65 -15.34 -11.97 -15.31
CA ALA A 65 -14.60 -10.75 -15.60
C ALA A 65 -13.75 -10.32 -14.41
N ILE A 66 -12.84 -9.41 -14.70
CA ILE A 66 -12.04 -8.63 -13.75
C ILE A 66 -11.80 -7.27 -14.40
N SER A 67 -11.96 -6.19 -13.65
CA SER A 67 -11.75 -4.82 -14.13
C SER A 67 -10.54 -4.18 -13.44
N GLY A 68 -9.86 -3.30 -14.19
CA GLY A 68 -8.69 -2.57 -13.74
C GLY A 68 -8.84 -1.10 -14.10
N VAL A 69 -8.89 -0.21 -13.10
CA VAL A 69 -8.91 1.24 -13.32
C VAL A 69 -7.51 1.68 -13.75
N ALA A 70 -7.41 2.05 -15.02
CA ALA A 70 -6.17 2.37 -15.74
C ALA A 70 -5.30 3.42 -15.03
N ASN A 71 -3.96 3.28 -15.14
CA ASN A 71 -2.96 4.26 -14.70
C ASN A 71 -2.19 4.93 -15.85
N ILE A 72 -2.73 4.91 -17.07
CA ILE A 72 -2.06 5.48 -18.25
C ILE A 72 -2.58 6.86 -18.62
N GLY A 73 -1.71 7.68 -19.20
CA GLY A 73 -1.99 8.97 -19.79
C GLY A 73 -1.13 9.25 -21.03
N ASP A 74 -0.90 10.52 -21.32
CA ASP A 74 -0.10 11.03 -22.44
C ASP A 74 1.40 11.20 -22.11
N ASP A 75 1.81 10.89 -20.87
CA ASP A 75 3.22 10.78 -20.49
C ASP A 75 3.98 9.81 -21.42
N THR A 76 5.23 10.12 -21.76
CA THR A 76 6.05 9.28 -22.65
C THR A 76 6.17 7.83 -22.18
N ASN A 77 6.21 7.61 -20.87
CA ASN A 77 6.28 6.28 -20.25
C ASN A 77 4.89 5.70 -19.93
N TRP A 78 3.82 6.36 -20.35
CA TRP A 78 2.40 6.10 -20.12
C TRP A 78 1.94 6.24 -18.67
N CYS A 79 2.71 5.74 -17.70
CA CYS A 79 2.25 5.53 -16.33
C CYS A 79 2.74 6.59 -15.32
N GLY A 80 3.43 7.63 -15.77
CA GLY A 80 4.10 8.65 -14.95
C GLY A 80 5.31 8.11 -14.19
N HIS A 81 5.12 7.16 -13.28
CA HIS A 81 6.21 6.46 -12.60
C HIS A 81 6.67 5.25 -13.44
N PRO A 82 7.99 5.04 -13.68
CA PRO A 82 8.48 3.85 -14.39
C PRO A 82 8.02 2.51 -13.80
N PHE A 83 7.99 2.37 -12.47
CA PHE A 83 7.50 1.15 -11.81
C PHE A 83 5.98 0.99 -11.83
N ALA A 84 5.21 2.04 -12.11
CA ALA A 84 3.75 1.91 -12.25
C ALA A 84 3.36 1.10 -13.50
N GLN A 85 4.25 0.97 -14.49
CA GLN A 85 4.10 0.02 -15.60
C GLN A 85 4.04 -1.44 -15.13
N ALA A 86 4.76 -1.77 -14.05
CA ALA A 86 4.74 -3.10 -13.46
C ALA A 86 3.33 -3.47 -12.95
N ASN A 87 2.55 -2.48 -12.51
CA ASN A 87 1.18 -2.68 -12.04
C ASN A 87 0.23 -2.96 -13.20
N TRP A 88 0.34 -2.21 -14.31
CA TRP A 88 -0.42 -2.51 -15.53
C TRP A 88 -0.11 -3.91 -16.07
N TYR A 89 1.17 -4.26 -16.11
CA TYR A 89 1.62 -5.59 -16.50
C TYR A 89 1.05 -6.66 -15.56
N ALA A 90 1.21 -6.50 -14.24
CA ALA A 90 0.72 -7.44 -13.24
C ALA A 90 -0.80 -7.66 -13.33
N PHE A 91 -1.57 -6.60 -13.57
CA PHE A 91 -3.02 -6.71 -13.75
C PHE A 91 -3.34 -7.65 -14.92
N GLY A 92 -2.74 -7.43 -16.10
CA GLY A 92 -2.95 -8.29 -17.25
C GLY A 92 -2.54 -9.75 -17.01
N ARG A 93 -1.42 -9.97 -16.30
CA ARG A 93 -0.95 -11.32 -15.95
C ARG A 93 -1.91 -12.04 -15.00
N LEU A 94 -2.41 -11.37 -13.97
CA LEU A 94 -3.33 -11.96 -12.99
C LEU A 94 -4.75 -12.13 -13.55
N ALA A 95 -5.20 -11.21 -14.42
CA ALA A 95 -6.45 -11.38 -15.15
C ALA A 95 -6.43 -12.62 -16.05
N TRP A 96 -5.28 -12.90 -16.68
CA TRP A 96 -5.08 -14.12 -17.47
C TRP A 96 -4.95 -15.38 -16.61
N LYS A 97 -4.15 -15.32 -15.55
CA LYS A 97 -3.87 -16.46 -14.66
C LYS A 97 -3.64 -16.00 -13.22
N HIS A 98 -4.71 -16.03 -12.43
CA HIS A 98 -4.71 -15.60 -11.02
C HIS A 98 -3.79 -16.42 -10.10
N SER A 99 -3.37 -17.61 -10.55
CA SER A 99 -2.47 -18.51 -9.80
C SER A 99 -0.98 -18.17 -9.94
N LEU A 100 -0.60 -17.15 -10.72
CA LEU A 100 0.79 -16.67 -10.79
C LEU A 100 1.17 -16.00 -9.46
N SER A 101 2.42 -16.12 -9.03
CA SER A 101 2.90 -15.41 -7.85
C SER A 101 3.31 -13.97 -8.18
N SER A 102 3.28 -13.07 -7.20
CA SER A 102 3.74 -11.68 -7.38
C SER A 102 5.24 -11.61 -7.66
N GLU A 103 6.03 -12.54 -7.12
CA GLU A 103 7.46 -12.66 -7.37
C GLU A 103 7.73 -13.02 -8.83
N GLN A 104 7.03 -14.02 -9.38
CA GLN A 104 7.17 -14.44 -10.77
C GLN A 104 6.82 -13.30 -11.73
N ILE A 105 5.75 -12.56 -11.43
CA ILE A 105 5.33 -11.42 -12.25
C ILE A 105 6.39 -10.31 -12.22
N GLY A 106 6.87 -9.95 -11.01
CA GLY A 106 7.90 -8.93 -10.84
C GLY A 106 9.22 -9.30 -11.53
N GLU A 107 9.67 -10.55 -11.41
CA GLU A 107 10.89 -11.04 -12.05
C GLU A 107 10.81 -10.95 -13.58
N VAL A 108 9.71 -11.43 -14.17
CA VAL A 108 9.55 -11.38 -15.63
C VAL A 108 9.44 -9.93 -16.12
N TRP A 109 8.70 -9.07 -15.42
CA TRP A 109 8.58 -7.66 -15.79
C TRP A 109 9.93 -6.95 -15.74
N LEU A 110 10.69 -7.09 -14.65
CA LEU A 110 12.02 -6.49 -14.51
C LEU A 110 12.96 -6.93 -15.64
N LYS A 111 12.94 -8.23 -15.96
CA LYS A 111 13.73 -8.78 -17.05
C LYS A 111 13.34 -8.19 -18.40
N GLN A 112 12.04 -8.05 -18.69
CA GLN A 112 11.56 -7.47 -19.96
C GLN A 112 11.78 -5.96 -20.05
N THR A 113 11.78 -5.26 -18.92
CA THR A 113 11.88 -3.79 -18.89
C THR A 113 13.34 -3.33 -18.91
N PHE A 114 14.22 -4.01 -18.18
CA PHE A 114 15.59 -3.52 -17.97
C PHE A 114 16.66 -4.33 -18.72
N LEU A 115 16.51 -5.64 -18.95
CA LEU A 115 17.52 -6.41 -19.70
C LEU A 115 17.66 -6.05 -21.19
N PRO A 116 16.59 -5.71 -21.95
CA PRO A 116 16.76 -5.38 -23.36
C PRO A 116 17.63 -4.14 -23.59
N VAL A 117 17.74 -3.27 -22.58
CA VAL A 117 18.54 -2.05 -22.63
C VAL A 117 20.01 -2.30 -22.31
N THR A 118 20.33 -3.32 -21.50
CA THR A 118 21.72 -3.68 -21.14
C THR A 118 22.47 -4.41 -22.24
N GLY A 119 21.78 -4.96 -23.24
CA GLY A 119 22.39 -5.62 -24.40
C GLY A 119 22.87 -4.67 -25.52
N ALA A 120 22.58 -3.37 -25.43
CA ALA A 120 22.76 -2.44 -26.54
C ALA A 120 23.83 -1.35 -26.34
N GLN A 121 24.34 -1.09 -25.12
CA GLN A 121 25.33 -0.03 -24.91
C GLN A 121 26.15 -0.25 -23.65
N THR A 122 27.42 -0.56 -23.83
CA THR A 122 28.47 -0.14 -22.91
C THR A 122 29.30 0.92 -23.63
N ASP A 123 28.81 2.16 -23.64
CA ASP A 123 29.68 3.36 -23.67
C ASP A 123 30.35 3.55 -22.30
N THR A 124 30.77 2.46 -21.65
CA THR A 124 31.64 2.51 -20.48
C THR A 124 33.07 2.64 -20.99
N PRO A 125 33.79 3.73 -20.66
CA PRO A 125 35.21 3.80 -20.92
C PRO A 125 35.89 2.68 -20.12
N ALA A 126 36.56 1.77 -20.83
CA ALA A 126 37.40 0.69 -20.32
C ALA A 126 36.70 -0.48 -19.59
N GLY A 127 36.32 -1.52 -20.35
CA GLY A 127 36.81 -2.88 -20.09
C GLY A 127 36.05 -3.81 -19.13
N GLU A 128 35.07 -3.36 -18.36
CA GLU A 128 34.28 -4.27 -17.51
C GLU A 128 33.05 -4.80 -18.26
N VAL A 129 33.16 -6.04 -18.76
CA VAL A 129 32.01 -6.79 -19.27
C VAL A 129 31.15 -7.21 -18.07
N ILE A 130 30.04 -6.50 -17.85
CA ILE A 130 29.04 -6.92 -16.86
C ILE A 130 28.44 -8.26 -17.31
N GLN A 131 28.61 -9.29 -16.49
CA GLN A 131 28.09 -10.62 -16.79
C GLN A 131 26.57 -10.65 -16.64
N LYS A 132 25.88 -11.39 -17.51
CA LYS A 132 24.42 -11.52 -17.48
C LYS A 132 23.93 -12.02 -16.12
N GLU A 133 24.68 -12.95 -15.52
CA GLU A 133 24.42 -13.55 -14.22
C GLU A 133 24.43 -12.50 -13.10
N GLN A 134 25.28 -11.46 -13.21
CA GLN A 134 25.34 -10.36 -12.27
C GLN A 134 24.08 -9.48 -12.38
N ILE A 135 23.64 -9.17 -13.61
CA ILE A 135 22.41 -8.38 -13.83
C ILE A 135 21.19 -9.14 -13.33
N ASP A 136 21.09 -10.43 -13.64
CA ASP A 136 19.98 -11.28 -13.17
C ASP A 136 19.92 -11.34 -11.63
N ALA A 137 21.07 -11.38 -10.95
CA ALA A 137 21.16 -11.34 -9.50
C ALA A 137 20.67 -9.99 -8.93
N GLU A 138 21.10 -8.87 -9.51
CA GLU A 138 20.68 -7.53 -9.09
C GLU A 138 19.18 -7.27 -9.34
N LEU A 139 18.64 -7.72 -10.48
CA LEU A 139 17.19 -7.65 -10.75
C LEU A 139 16.40 -8.52 -9.77
N SER A 140 16.92 -9.69 -9.39
CA SER A 140 16.29 -10.55 -8.38
C SER A 140 16.28 -9.88 -7.01
N LEU A 141 17.38 -9.21 -6.64
CA LEU A 141 17.48 -8.43 -5.41
C LEU A 141 16.50 -7.25 -5.42
N LEU A 142 16.41 -6.53 -6.53
CA LEU A 142 15.47 -5.42 -6.71
C LEU A 142 14.01 -5.90 -6.61
N ASN A 143 13.68 -7.05 -7.19
CA ASN A 143 12.36 -7.64 -7.04
C ASN A 143 12.04 -7.90 -5.56
N PHE A 144 12.92 -8.63 -4.88
CA PHE A 144 12.71 -9.07 -3.50
C PHE A 144 12.70 -7.92 -2.49
N GLN A 145 13.63 -6.97 -2.61
CA GLN A 145 13.80 -5.90 -1.62
C GLN A 145 12.98 -4.65 -1.93
N VAL A 146 12.55 -4.42 -3.17
CA VAL A 146 11.79 -3.23 -3.55
C VAL A 146 10.37 -3.62 -3.99
N LEU A 147 10.20 -4.35 -5.10
CA LEU A 147 8.84 -4.63 -5.62
C LEU A 147 7.97 -5.33 -4.58
N GLN A 148 8.42 -6.48 -4.06
CA GLN A 148 7.59 -7.28 -3.15
C GLN A 148 7.32 -6.60 -1.80
N LYS A 149 8.14 -5.61 -1.41
CA LYS A 149 7.98 -4.86 -0.16
C LYS A 149 7.25 -3.52 -0.32
N SER A 150 7.25 -2.96 -1.52
CA SER A 150 6.86 -1.56 -1.75
C SER A 150 5.43 -1.23 -1.34
N ARG A 151 4.46 -2.10 -1.63
CA ARG A 151 3.07 -1.90 -1.19
C ARG A 151 2.98 -1.86 0.33
N GLU A 152 3.64 -2.77 1.03
CA GLU A 152 3.56 -2.82 2.50
C GLU A 152 4.29 -1.65 3.14
N ALA A 153 5.39 -1.17 2.55
CA ALA A 153 6.01 0.07 2.99
C ALA A 153 5.02 1.25 2.94
N VAL A 154 4.22 1.36 1.86
CA VAL A 154 3.17 2.38 1.74
C VAL A 154 2.08 2.22 2.79
N VAL A 155 1.61 1.00 3.03
CA VAL A 155 0.66 0.72 4.13
C VAL A 155 1.25 1.13 5.47
N ASP A 156 2.50 0.78 5.73
CA ASP A 156 3.20 1.04 6.99
C ASP A 156 3.30 2.53 7.31
N TYR A 157 3.74 3.36 6.35
CA TYR A 157 3.86 4.80 6.59
C TYR A 157 2.55 5.57 6.36
N MET A 158 1.51 5.01 5.74
CA MET A 158 0.23 5.71 5.55
C MET A 158 -0.88 5.24 6.49
N MET A 159 -1.20 3.95 6.49
CA MET A 159 -2.43 3.42 7.09
C MET A 159 -2.27 1.99 7.66
N PRO A 160 -1.40 1.79 8.66
CA PRO A 160 -1.10 0.47 9.19
C PRO A 160 -2.18 -0.07 10.15
N LEU A 161 -2.07 -1.36 10.51
CA LEU A 161 -2.87 -2.02 11.55
C LEU A 161 -4.39 -2.03 11.32
N GLY A 162 -4.82 -1.76 10.08
CA GLY A 162 -6.23 -1.64 9.72
C GLY A 162 -6.76 -0.20 9.78
N LEU A 163 -5.92 0.81 10.03
CA LEU A 163 -6.28 2.20 9.74
C LEU A 163 -6.58 2.34 8.24
N HIS A 164 -7.46 3.28 7.92
CA HIS A 164 -7.80 3.60 6.54
C HIS A 164 -8.47 4.97 6.46
N HIS A 165 -8.56 5.51 5.25
CA HIS A 165 -9.31 6.74 4.95
C HIS A 165 -8.84 7.96 5.78
N ILE A 166 -7.52 8.17 5.85
CA ILE A 166 -6.87 9.29 6.56
C ILE A 166 -6.15 10.25 5.61
N PHE A 167 -6.71 10.39 4.41
CA PHE A 167 -6.15 11.18 3.32
C PHE A 167 -6.68 12.61 3.31
N ALA A 168 -5.88 13.52 2.76
CA ALA A 168 -6.24 14.89 2.49
C ALA A 168 -7.46 15.01 1.56
N TRP A 169 -8.38 15.89 1.94
CA TRP A 169 -9.61 16.12 1.21
C TRP A 169 -9.36 16.54 -0.24
N GLY A 170 -10.15 15.98 -1.15
CA GLY A 170 -10.14 16.32 -2.57
C GLY A 170 -9.03 15.60 -3.36
N HIS A 171 -7.77 15.71 -2.94
CA HIS A 171 -6.64 15.20 -3.72
C HIS A 171 -6.03 13.89 -3.23
N HIS A 172 -6.30 13.43 -2.02
CA HIS A 172 -5.87 12.12 -1.47
C HIS A 172 -4.34 11.83 -1.39
N TYR A 173 -3.48 12.76 -1.82
CA TYR A 173 -2.02 12.57 -1.84
C TYR A 173 -1.36 12.54 -0.44
N GLY A 174 -1.77 13.44 0.46
CA GLY A 174 -1.14 13.67 1.76
C GLY A 174 -1.96 13.16 2.94
N PRO A 175 -1.36 13.11 4.15
CA PRO A 175 -2.08 12.81 5.39
C PRO A 175 -3.02 13.96 5.77
N GLU A 176 -4.25 13.64 6.14
CA GLU A 176 -5.13 14.59 6.84
C GLU A 176 -6.06 13.82 7.79
N PRO A 177 -5.53 13.06 8.78
CA PRO A 177 -6.36 12.30 9.72
C PRO A 177 -7.28 13.19 10.56
N TRP A 178 -7.00 14.50 10.63
CA TRP A 178 -7.84 15.52 11.28
C TRP A 178 -8.89 16.15 10.36
N CYS A 179 -9.02 15.70 9.11
CA CYS A 179 -9.88 16.35 8.12
C CYS A 179 -11.32 16.50 8.64
N ASP A 180 -11.81 17.74 8.60
CA ASP A 180 -13.15 18.12 9.01
C ASP A 180 -13.70 19.14 8.00
N ILE A 181 -14.63 18.70 7.17
CA ILE A 181 -15.25 19.52 6.12
C ILE A 181 -16.69 19.80 6.54
N PRO A 182 -17.05 21.09 6.72
CA PRO A 182 -18.42 21.47 7.04
C PRO A 182 -19.42 20.86 6.06
N ASP A 183 -20.52 20.32 6.62
CA ASP A 183 -21.62 19.68 5.88
C ASP A 183 -21.24 18.45 5.05
N ALA A 184 -20.00 17.97 5.12
CA ALA A 184 -19.63 16.70 4.52
C ALA A 184 -20.32 15.53 5.20
N ARG A 185 -20.62 14.49 4.44
CA ARG A 185 -21.16 13.25 5.02
C ARG A 185 -20.10 12.65 5.96
N PRO A 186 -20.48 12.14 7.15
CA PRO A 186 -19.52 11.57 8.08
C PRO A 186 -18.66 10.46 7.49
N ASP A 187 -19.23 9.63 6.60
CA ASP A 187 -18.53 8.54 5.93
C ASP A 187 -17.50 9.00 4.88
N TRP A 188 -17.34 10.31 4.68
CA TRP A 188 -16.27 10.92 3.90
C TRP A 188 -15.16 11.53 4.77
N LEU A 189 -15.30 11.50 6.10
CA LEU A 189 -14.35 12.14 7.01
C LEU A 189 -13.53 11.09 7.76
N PRO A 190 -12.19 11.24 7.86
CA PRO A 190 -11.32 10.32 8.58
C PRO A 190 -11.76 9.99 10.03
N PRO A 191 -12.24 10.95 10.85
CA PRO A 191 -12.69 10.67 12.21
C PRO A 191 -13.82 9.63 12.32
N TYR A 192 -14.65 9.48 11.28
CA TYR A 192 -15.68 8.43 11.25
C TYR A 192 -15.07 7.02 11.28
N TYR A 193 -13.91 6.86 10.64
CA TYR A 193 -13.23 5.59 10.46
C TYR A 193 -12.32 5.25 11.63
N HIS A 194 -11.37 6.12 11.96
CA HIS A 194 -10.38 5.81 13.00
C HIS A 194 -10.94 5.96 14.42
N ARG A 195 -11.97 6.80 14.64
CA ARG A 195 -12.64 6.99 15.95
C ARG A 195 -11.68 7.09 17.15
N ALA A 196 -10.61 7.87 16.98
CA ALA A 196 -9.58 8.01 18.00
C ALA A 196 -10.13 8.86 19.16
N ASP A 197 -9.92 8.40 20.38
CA ASP A 197 -10.26 9.10 21.62
C ASP A 197 -9.22 8.81 22.72
N ASN A 198 -9.44 9.32 23.93
CA ASN A 198 -8.50 9.10 25.03
C ASN A 198 -8.42 7.64 25.53
N MET A 199 -9.39 6.79 25.15
CA MET A 199 -9.42 5.38 25.53
C MET A 199 -8.71 4.51 24.50
N GLY A 200 -8.90 4.78 23.20
CA GLY A 200 -8.38 3.95 22.14
C GLY A 200 -8.59 4.49 20.72
N ILE A 201 -8.50 3.59 19.75
CA ILE A 201 -8.64 3.85 18.32
C ILE A 201 -9.19 2.61 17.61
N GLY A 202 -9.83 2.82 16.45
CA GLY A 202 -10.36 1.78 15.57
C GLY A 202 -11.89 1.81 15.50
N PHE A 203 -12.48 0.94 14.68
CA PHE A 203 -13.93 0.89 14.51
C PHE A 203 -14.45 -0.48 14.98
N ASP A 204 -15.31 -0.50 16.01
CA ASP A 204 -15.97 -1.74 16.42
C ASP A 204 -16.98 -2.21 15.37
N ARG A 205 -16.55 -3.16 14.54
CA ARG A 205 -17.35 -3.87 13.54
C ARG A 205 -17.60 -5.33 13.93
N SER A 206 -17.21 -5.72 15.15
CA SER A 206 -17.55 -7.01 15.76
C SER A 206 -19.04 -7.10 16.08
N SER A 207 -19.45 -8.25 16.60
CA SER A 207 -20.81 -8.56 17.05
C SER A 207 -21.33 -7.63 18.15
N THR A 208 -20.45 -6.89 18.86
CA THR A 208 -20.84 -5.87 19.85
C THR A 208 -20.95 -4.46 19.28
N GLY A 209 -20.44 -4.23 18.07
CA GLY A 209 -20.46 -2.95 17.37
C GLY A 209 -21.46 -2.94 16.21
N SER A 210 -20.98 -2.65 15.00
CA SER A 210 -21.84 -2.67 13.81
C SER A 210 -22.19 -4.07 13.28
N ASN A 211 -21.56 -5.13 13.84
CA ASN A 211 -21.74 -6.53 13.44
C ASN A 211 -21.48 -6.78 11.93
N ALA A 212 -20.51 -6.08 11.35
CA ALA A 212 -20.10 -6.34 9.97
C ALA A 212 -19.35 -7.67 9.83
N THR A 213 -18.70 -8.16 10.89
CA THR A 213 -18.11 -9.51 10.94
C THR A 213 -19.14 -10.61 10.65
N GLY A 214 -20.40 -10.41 11.05
CA GLY A 214 -21.51 -11.31 10.75
C GLY A 214 -21.88 -11.44 9.27
N GLN A 215 -21.30 -10.62 8.38
CA GLN A 215 -21.48 -10.74 6.92
C GLN A 215 -20.53 -11.77 6.28
N TYR A 216 -19.51 -12.24 7.01
CA TYR A 216 -18.55 -13.24 6.54
C TYR A 216 -19.02 -14.67 6.90
N HIS A 217 -18.49 -15.68 6.21
CA HIS A 217 -18.78 -17.08 6.54
C HIS A 217 -17.80 -17.62 7.57
N SER A 218 -18.24 -18.60 8.37
CA SER A 218 -17.39 -19.32 9.32
C SER A 218 -16.27 -20.09 8.60
N PRO A 219 -15.02 -20.10 9.11
CA PRO A 219 -14.57 -19.57 10.40
C PRO A 219 -14.09 -18.10 10.36
N LEU A 220 -14.19 -17.42 9.21
CA LEU A 220 -13.65 -16.08 9.03
C LEU A 220 -14.43 -15.05 9.86
N CYS A 221 -15.75 -15.17 9.96
CA CYS A 221 -16.53 -14.28 10.82
C CYS A 221 -16.04 -14.34 12.28
N GLU A 222 -15.86 -15.53 12.86
CA GLU A 222 -15.40 -15.70 14.24
C GLU A 222 -13.96 -15.24 14.44
N GLN A 223 -13.10 -15.47 13.44
CA GLN A 223 -11.72 -15.02 13.48
C GLN A 223 -11.63 -13.48 13.54
N LEU A 224 -12.40 -12.79 12.72
CA LEU A 224 -12.45 -11.32 12.67
C LEU A 224 -13.20 -10.74 13.87
N ASP A 225 -14.22 -11.44 14.38
CA ASP A 225 -15.03 -11.01 15.53
C ASP A 225 -14.27 -11.04 16.85
N ASN A 226 -13.30 -11.94 17.01
CA ASN A 226 -12.52 -12.04 18.23
C ASN A 226 -11.20 -11.27 18.10
N VAL A 227 -11.07 -10.22 18.91
CA VAL A 227 -9.88 -9.35 18.97
C VAL A 227 -8.56 -10.13 19.12
N ASN A 228 -8.55 -11.27 19.80
CA ASN A 228 -7.34 -12.07 20.03
C ASN A 228 -6.93 -12.92 18.81
N THR A 229 -7.88 -13.19 17.90
CA THR A 229 -7.63 -13.98 16.69
C THR A 229 -7.63 -13.13 15.42
N CYS A 230 -8.15 -11.91 15.49
CA CYS A 230 -8.12 -10.96 14.39
C CYS A 230 -6.66 -10.71 13.94
N PRO A 231 -6.37 -10.77 12.62
CA PRO A 231 -5.07 -10.36 12.10
C PRO A 231 -4.75 -8.91 12.49
N GLU A 232 -3.52 -8.64 12.95
CA GLU A 232 -3.14 -7.31 13.45
C GLU A 232 -3.16 -6.24 12.34
N ASN A 233 -2.90 -6.63 11.10
CA ASN A 233 -3.00 -5.77 9.93
C ASN A 233 -4.45 -5.36 9.59
N LEU A 234 -5.45 -5.96 10.24
CA LEU A 234 -6.88 -5.63 10.08
C LEU A 234 -7.54 -5.23 11.42
N LEU A 235 -6.77 -5.16 12.51
CA LEU A 235 -7.30 -5.00 13.87
C LEU A 235 -8.20 -3.77 13.99
N LEU A 236 -7.71 -2.61 13.58
CA LEU A 236 -8.41 -1.32 13.71
C LEU A 236 -9.57 -1.18 12.71
N TRP A 237 -9.65 -2.08 11.73
CA TRP A 237 -10.81 -2.18 10.84
C TRP A 237 -11.98 -2.87 11.55
N PHE A 238 -11.74 -3.86 12.41
CA PHE A 238 -12.80 -4.63 13.05
C PHE A 238 -13.04 -4.27 14.52
N HIS A 239 -12.07 -3.65 15.18
CA HIS A 239 -12.09 -3.39 16.61
C HIS A 239 -11.72 -1.95 16.94
N HIS A 240 -12.42 -1.35 17.88
CA HIS A 240 -11.90 -0.22 18.67
C HIS A 240 -11.18 -0.81 19.88
N VAL A 241 -9.87 -0.58 19.99
CA VAL A 241 -9.05 -1.19 21.05
C VAL A 241 -8.32 -0.13 21.88
N PRO A 242 -8.12 -0.37 23.18
CA PRO A 242 -7.41 0.57 24.03
C PRO A 242 -5.96 0.81 23.59
N TRP A 243 -5.42 2.01 23.83
CA TRP A 243 -4.04 2.34 23.48
C TRP A 243 -2.97 1.43 24.13
N ASN A 244 -3.30 0.79 25.25
CA ASN A 244 -2.44 -0.15 25.97
C ASN A 244 -2.68 -1.63 25.61
N HIS A 245 -3.54 -1.91 24.63
CA HIS A 245 -3.76 -3.27 24.11
C HIS A 245 -2.43 -3.91 23.71
N GLN A 246 -2.21 -5.16 24.12
CA GLN A 246 -0.95 -5.87 23.88
C GLN A 246 -0.99 -6.52 22.49
N MET A 247 -0.12 -6.05 21.61
CA MET A 247 0.10 -6.62 20.29
C MET A 247 0.92 -7.92 20.42
N LYS A 248 0.96 -8.75 19.38
CA LYS A 248 1.72 -10.01 19.32
C LYS A 248 3.22 -9.81 19.48
N SER A 249 3.71 -8.60 19.17
CA SER A 249 5.10 -8.19 19.43
C SER A 249 5.43 -8.01 20.91
N GLY A 250 4.42 -7.97 21.79
CA GLY A 250 4.53 -7.59 23.20
C GLY A 250 4.54 -6.07 23.43
N ARG A 251 4.44 -5.25 22.38
CA ARG A 251 4.27 -3.79 22.49
C ARG A 251 2.82 -3.44 22.76
N THR A 252 2.60 -2.27 23.35
CA THR A 252 1.26 -1.65 23.36
C THR A 252 0.85 -1.25 21.94
N LEU A 253 -0.45 -1.12 21.66
CA LEU A 253 -0.97 -0.62 20.39
C LEU A 253 -0.31 0.70 19.98
N TRP A 254 -0.20 1.66 20.91
CA TRP A 254 0.45 2.94 20.63
C TRP A 254 1.91 2.77 20.17
N ALA A 255 2.68 1.95 20.88
CA ALA A 255 4.07 1.69 20.51
C ALA A 255 4.14 0.95 19.15
N GLU A 256 3.31 -0.08 18.92
CA GLU A 256 3.28 -0.79 17.63
C GLU A 256 2.95 0.14 16.47
N LEU A 257 2.02 1.09 16.67
CA LEU A 257 1.70 2.11 15.69
C LEU A 257 2.93 2.96 15.35
N CYS A 258 3.63 3.51 16.36
CA CYS A 258 4.86 4.29 16.16
C CYS A 258 5.94 3.50 15.41
N TYR A 259 6.19 2.26 15.83
CA TYR A 259 7.17 1.38 15.20
C TYR A 259 6.81 1.03 13.76
N THR A 260 5.52 0.87 13.46
CA THR A 260 5.07 0.54 12.11
C THR A 260 5.23 1.72 11.16
N TYR A 261 4.83 2.93 11.55
CA TYR A 261 5.08 4.12 10.72
C TYR A 261 6.57 4.34 10.48
N ASP A 262 7.43 4.16 11.50
CA ASP A 262 8.88 4.28 11.35
C ASP A 262 9.47 3.19 10.43
N ARG A 263 8.95 1.95 10.51
CA ARG A 263 9.30 0.86 9.59
C ARG A 263 9.02 1.24 8.15
N GLY A 264 7.87 1.84 7.85
CA GLY A 264 7.52 2.30 6.50
C GLY A 264 8.52 3.33 5.95
N VAL A 265 8.89 4.32 6.76
CA VAL A 265 9.92 5.32 6.39
C VAL A 265 11.26 4.64 6.10
N ASN A 266 11.69 3.72 6.96
CA ASN A 266 12.97 3.04 6.83
C ASN A 266 13.03 2.08 5.64
N GLU A 267 11.92 1.43 5.27
CA GLU A 267 11.85 0.61 4.06
C GLU A 267 12.00 1.48 2.79
N VAL A 268 11.37 2.65 2.72
CA VAL A 268 11.57 3.56 1.58
C VAL A 268 13.03 4.05 1.48
N ARG A 269 13.65 4.39 2.62
CA ARG A 269 15.09 4.71 2.69
C ARG A 269 15.97 3.52 2.25
N ASN A 270 15.53 2.29 2.48
CA ASN A 270 16.20 1.09 1.96
C ASN A 270 16.01 0.95 0.44
N PHE A 271 14.84 1.28 -0.11
CA PHE A 271 14.61 1.27 -1.56
C PHE A 271 15.58 2.21 -2.28
N GLN A 272 15.87 3.39 -1.72
CA GLN A 272 16.90 4.29 -2.26
C GLN A 272 18.27 3.59 -2.37
N LYS A 273 18.71 2.94 -1.30
CA LYS A 273 20.01 2.23 -1.27
C LYS A 273 20.07 1.06 -2.26
N VAL A 274 18.98 0.32 -2.42
CA VAL A 274 18.90 -0.78 -3.39
C VAL A 274 18.89 -0.23 -4.81
N TRP A 275 18.12 0.83 -5.06
CA TRP A 275 18.07 1.47 -6.36
C TRP A 275 19.42 2.09 -6.76
N ASP A 276 20.13 2.75 -5.85
CA ASP A 276 21.43 3.36 -6.14
C ASP A 276 22.46 2.33 -6.64
N ARG A 277 22.39 1.07 -6.19
CA ARG A 277 23.24 -0.02 -6.71
C ARG A 277 22.93 -0.39 -8.15
N MET A 278 21.75 -0.03 -8.65
CA MET A 278 21.31 -0.32 -10.00
C MET A 278 21.93 0.61 -11.05
N GLU A 279 22.61 1.68 -10.65
CA GLU A 279 23.19 2.70 -11.56
C GLU A 279 24.01 2.12 -12.71
N PRO A 280 24.90 1.11 -12.49
CA PRO A 280 25.68 0.53 -13.59
C PRO A 280 24.88 -0.31 -14.57
N TYR A 281 23.64 -0.69 -14.23
CA TYR A 281 22.83 -1.67 -14.97
C TYR A 281 21.60 -1.07 -15.64
N ILE A 282 21.27 0.19 -15.37
CA ILE A 282 20.09 0.88 -15.89
C ILE A 282 20.54 2.11 -16.66
N ASP A 283 19.87 2.46 -17.76
CA ASP A 283 20.15 3.71 -18.48
C ASP A 283 19.95 4.93 -17.56
N SER A 284 20.75 5.96 -17.83
CA SER A 284 20.82 7.15 -16.97
C SER A 284 19.50 7.91 -16.82
N GLU A 285 18.61 7.85 -17.81
CA GLU A 285 17.34 8.55 -17.79
C GLU A 285 16.38 7.91 -16.78
N ARG A 286 16.08 6.61 -16.96
CA ARG A 286 15.21 5.88 -16.04
C ARG A 286 15.82 5.77 -14.65
N PHE A 287 17.14 5.61 -14.55
CA PHE A 287 17.83 5.61 -13.26
C PHE A 287 17.57 6.88 -12.46
N ARG A 288 17.79 8.06 -13.07
CA ARG A 288 17.63 9.36 -12.41
C ARG A 288 16.17 9.68 -12.10
N ASP A 289 15.23 9.34 -12.98
CA ASP A 289 13.80 9.55 -12.75
C ASP A 289 13.32 8.77 -11.51
N VAL A 290 13.62 7.47 -11.43
CA VAL A 290 13.26 6.67 -10.25
C VAL A 290 13.99 7.16 -9.00
N GLN A 291 15.27 7.50 -9.09
CA GLN A 291 16.03 8.01 -7.94
C GLN A 291 15.42 9.30 -7.39
N HIS A 292 14.99 10.19 -8.29
CA HIS A 292 14.29 11.43 -7.93
C HIS A 292 12.95 11.15 -7.23
N ARG A 293 12.14 10.23 -7.76
CA ARG A 293 10.85 9.84 -7.18
C ARG A 293 11.00 9.15 -5.82
N LEU A 294 11.98 8.28 -5.65
CA LEU A 294 12.28 7.67 -4.34
C LEU A 294 12.71 8.71 -3.30
N LYS A 295 13.37 9.81 -3.71
CA LYS A 295 13.65 10.95 -2.82
C LYS A 295 12.36 11.66 -2.38
N ILE A 296 11.41 11.85 -3.30
CA ILE A 296 10.08 12.40 -2.98
C ILE A 296 9.36 11.47 -2.01
N GLN A 297 9.27 10.17 -2.33
CA GLN A 297 8.62 9.17 -1.51
C GLN A 297 9.21 9.09 -0.11
N ALA A 298 10.54 9.16 0.03
CA ALA A 298 11.20 9.13 1.34
C ALA A 298 10.86 10.35 2.21
N ARG A 299 10.80 11.55 1.61
CA ARG A 299 10.35 12.75 2.31
C ARG A 299 8.87 12.66 2.69
N ASP A 300 8.04 12.25 1.75
CA ASP A 300 6.60 12.21 1.94
C ASP A 300 6.20 11.11 2.95
N ALA A 301 6.96 10.01 3.05
CA ALA A 301 6.80 9.02 4.10
C ALA A 301 7.06 9.60 5.51
N VAL A 302 8.05 10.50 5.66
CA VAL A 302 8.29 11.23 6.91
C VAL A 302 7.12 12.18 7.22
N TRP A 303 6.60 12.89 6.21
CA TRP A 303 5.41 13.73 6.36
C TRP A 303 4.22 12.92 6.87
N TRP A 304 3.91 11.77 6.25
CA TRP A 304 2.85 10.87 6.69
C TRP A 304 3.05 10.37 8.13
N ARG A 305 4.25 9.85 8.46
CA ARG A 305 4.58 9.40 9.82
C ARG A 305 4.34 10.51 10.85
N ASP A 306 4.94 11.67 10.63
CA ASP A 306 4.91 12.76 11.61
C ASP A 306 3.48 13.29 11.79
N ALA A 307 2.74 13.48 10.69
CA ALA A 307 1.35 13.92 10.72
C ALA A 307 0.46 12.96 11.54
N CYS A 308 0.50 11.67 11.23
CA CYS A 308 -0.33 10.68 11.87
C CYS A 308 0.06 10.46 13.33
N LEU A 309 1.36 10.33 13.63
CA LEU A 309 1.80 10.10 15.01
C LEU A 309 1.53 11.30 15.91
N LEU A 310 1.81 12.53 15.46
CA LEU A 310 1.53 13.71 16.28
C LEU A 310 0.03 13.95 16.48
N TYR A 311 -0.80 13.68 15.47
CA TYR A 311 -2.25 13.74 15.61
C TYR A 311 -2.76 12.73 16.63
N PHE A 312 -2.43 11.44 16.46
CA PHE A 312 -2.89 10.39 17.37
C PHE A 312 -2.30 10.52 18.78
N GLN A 313 -1.14 11.15 18.94
CA GLN A 313 -0.54 11.46 20.24
C GLN A 313 -1.42 12.37 21.10
N GLN A 314 -2.21 13.27 20.50
CA GLN A 314 -3.14 14.13 21.25
C GLN A 314 -4.19 13.31 22.02
N PHE A 315 -4.53 12.13 21.48
CA PHE A 315 -5.50 11.19 22.05
C PHE A 315 -4.83 10.18 22.97
N SER A 316 -3.77 9.52 22.51
CA SER A 316 -3.07 8.48 23.27
C SER A 316 -2.38 9.04 24.52
N ARG A 317 -1.95 10.31 24.46
CA ARG A 317 -1.14 11.02 25.49
C ARG A 317 0.12 10.25 25.91
N GLN A 318 0.59 9.37 25.05
CA GLN A 318 1.80 8.58 25.25
C GLN A 318 2.95 9.16 24.42
N SER A 319 4.15 9.13 24.96
CA SER A 319 5.34 9.54 24.22
C SER A 319 5.64 8.56 23.08
N ILE A 320 6.16 9.07 21.97
CA ILE A 320 6.78 8.22 20.96
C ILE A 320 7.98 7.51 21.63
N PRO A 321 8.18 6.19 21.42
CA PRO A 321 9.30 5.44 21.99
C PRO A 321 10.65 6.14 21.78
N TYR A 322 11.56 5.99 22.74
CA TYR A 322 12.77 6.81 22.82
C TYR A 322 13.76 6.57 21.67
N GLU A 323 13.83 5.32 21.25
CA GLU A 323 14.69 4.76 20.22
C GLU A 323 14.28 5.12 18.79
N LEU A 324 13.05 5.59 18.58
CA LEU A 324 12.57 6.00 17.26
C LEU A 324 12.98 7.44 16.95
N GLU A 325 13.18 7.73 15.66
CA GLU A 325 13.43 9.08 15.19
C GLU A 325 12.29 10.02 15.64
N ARG A 326 12.64 11.19 16.15
CA ARG A 326 11.65 12.18 16.58
C ARG A 326 10.98 12.83 15.37
N PRO A 327 9.71 13.22 15.47
CA PRO A 327 9.09 14.07 14.47
C PRO A 327 9.92 15.33 14.25
N ILE A 328 10.10 15.70 12.99
CA ILE A 328 10.83 16.90 12.58
C ILE A 328 9.87 18.02 12.15
N HIS A 329 8.60 17.69 11.94
CA HIS A 329 7.54 18.64 11.62
C HIS A 329 6.67 18.92 12.84
N GLU A 330 6.06 20.10 12.88
CA GLU A 330 5.07 20.47 13.88
C GLU A 330 3.66 20.15 13.39
N LEU A 331 2.80 19.57 14.25
CA LEU A 331 1.43 19.18 13.86
C LEU A 331 0.63 20.38 13.34
N LYS A 332 0.74 21.52 14.03
CA LYS A 332 0.04 22.75 13.64
C LYS A 332 0.38 23.16 12.21
N ASP A 333 1.65 23.06 11.84
CA ASP A 333 2.12 23.44 10.51
C ASP A 333 1.56 22.51 9.43
N MET A 334 1.48 21.21 9.71
CA MET A 334 0.89 20.23 8.80
C MET A 334 -0.64 20.37 8.69
N MET A 335 -1.33 20.75 9.77
CA MET A 335 -2.77 21.02 9.75
C MET A 335 -3.15 22.26 8.95
N GLU A 336 -2.28 23.29 8.95
CA GLU A 336 -2.46 24.53 8.19
C GLU A 336 -2.00 24.41 6.72
N TYR A 337 -1.19 23.40 6.41
CA TYR A 337 -0.67 23.18 5.07
C TYR A 337 -1.78 22.76 4.10
N LYS A 338 -1.78 23.38 2.92
CA LYS A 338 -2.65 23.03 1.79
C LYS A 338 -1.78 22.81 0.56
N LEU A 339 -1.95 21.65 -0.05
CA LEU A 339 -1.30 21.31 -1.31
C LEU A 339 -2.27 21.67 -2.43
N ASP A 340 -1.97 22.75 -3.15
CA ASP A 340 -2.82 23.27 -4.23
C ASP A 340 -2.69 22.44 -5.50
N ILE A 341 -3.27 21.24 -5.48
CA ILE A 341 -3.39 20.33 -6.62
C ILE A 341 -4.82 19.83 -6.76
N THR A 342 -5.19 19.48 -7.98
CA THR A 342 -6.37 18.65 -8.26
C THR A 342 -6.04 17.16 -8.07
N ASN A 343 -7.06 16.31 -8.10
CA ASN A 343 -6.89 14.85 -8.10
C ASN A 343 -6.33 14.29 -9.43
N PHE A 344 -6.01 15.14 -10.40
CA PHE A 344 -5.44 14.75 -11.70
C PHE A 344 -3.98 15.19 -11.87
N GLU A 345 -3.38 15.82 -10.85
CA GLU A 345 -2.04 16.39 -10.91
C GLU A 345 -1.10 15.66 -9.95
N CYS A 346 0.09 15.30 -10.42
CA CYS A 346 1.14 14.76 -9.57
C CYS A 346 1.97 15.92 -8.99
N PRO A 347 2.00 16.13 -7.66
CA PRO A 347 2.71 17.26 -7.10
C PRO A 347 4.23 17.11 -7.31
N PRO A 348 4.98 18.21 -7.55
CA PRO A 348 6.45 18.15 -7.61
C PRO A 348 7.07 17.87 -6.23
N TYR A 349 6.33 18.19 -5.17
CA TYR A 349 6.68 17.90 -3.79
C TYR A 349 5.45 17.90 -2.86
N GLY A 350 5.49 17.09 -1.79
CA GLY A 350 4.56 17.15 -0.66
C GLY A 350 4.94 18.24 0.34
N PHE A 351 4.69 18.01 1.63
CA PHE A 351 4.98 18.99 2.68
C PHE A 351 6.42 19.51 2.64
N SER A 352 6.54 20.84 2.58
CA SER A 352 7.80 21.57 2.62
C SER A 352 7.59 22.84 3.46
N LYS A 353 8.06 22.84 4.70
CA LYS A 353 8.07 24.03 5.56
C LYS A 353 9.38 24.12 6.31
#